data_AF-A0A0D6TQL4-F1
#
_entry.id   AF-A0A0D6TQL4-F1
#
_cell.length_a   1.000
_cell.length_b   1.000
_cell.length_c   1.000
_cell.angle_alpha   90.00
_cell.angle_beta   90.00
_cell.angle_gamma   90.00
#
_symmetry.space_group_name_H-M   'P 1'
#
loop_
_entity.id
_entity.type
_entity.pdbx_description
1 polymer ?
#
loop_
_entity_poly.entity_id
_entity_poly.type
_entity_poly.pdbx_seq_one_letter_code
_entity_poly.pdbx_strand_id
1 'polypeptide(L)'
;MNLNEAIEVLEKYNIIDYDVIRKDLTYNYDQLQSYIFDLNEVAYKLTGFTIKSELSRRRALIVILQEKYFKFNSYNEVDINFDNVEKLSKQRFKQKNRDKIKFNSPQETHPKNPFRYYGDDMNSFRHYREAIELLACMPDLYIDGEEAGEDIVELYERLQV
;
A
#
# COMPACT_ATOMS: atom_id res chain seq x y z
N MET A 1 29.77 2.08 7.47
CA MET A 1 29.51 1.00 6.51
C MET A 1 28.49 0.05 7.12
N ASN A 2 27.28 0.04 6.59
CA ASN A 2 26.29 -0.99 6.89
C ASN A 2 26.58 -2.25 6.05
N LEU A 3 25.85 -3.35 6.28
CA LEU A 3 26.08 -4.62 5.58
C LEU A 3 25.93 -4.47 4.05
N ASN A 4 24.94 -3.72 3.59
CA ASN A 4 24.71 -3.50 2.15
C ASN A 4 25.86 -2.70 1.53
N GLU A 5 26.33 -1.63 2.19
CA GLU A 5 27.48 -0.84 1.74
C GLU A 5 28.77 -1.68 1.67
N ALA A 6 28.94 -2.65 2.58
CA ALA A 6 30.07 -3.58 2.53
C ALA A 6 29.95 -4.56 1.35
N ILE A 7 28.77 -5.13 1.14
CA ILE A 7 28.47 -6.03 0.01
C ILE A 7 28.71 -5.30 -1.32
N GLU A 8 28.17 -4.09 -1.48
CA GLU A 8 28.33 -3.28 -2.70
C GLU A 8 29.81 -3.02 -3.05
N VAL A 9 30.65 -2.76 -2.05
CA VAL A 9 32.10 -2.57 -2.26
C VAL A 9 32.77 -3.87 -2.71
N LEU A 10 32.43 -4.99 -2.07
CA LEU A 10 33.03 -6.29 -2.37
C LEU A 10 32.62 -6.82 -3.74
N GLU A 11 31.34 -6.69 -4.10
CA GLU A 11 30.80 -7.03 -5.42
C GLU A 11 31.42 -6.16 -6.51
N LYS A 12 31.52 -4.84 -6.28
CA LYS A 12 32.08 -3.89 -7.25
C LYS A 12 33.51 -4.23 -7.67
N TYR A 13 34.32 -4.77 -6.76
CA TYR A 13 35.73 -5.08 -7.03
C TYR A 13 35.99 -6.58 -7.19
N ASN A 14 34.96 -7.42 -7.13
CA ASN A 14 35.04 -8.89 -7.24
C ASN A 14 36.15 -9.49 -6.34
N ILE A 15 36.28 -8.97 -5.13
CA ILE A 15 37.30 -9.42 -4.17
C ILE A 15 36.74 -10.62 -3.44
N ILE A 16 37.49 -11.72 -3.38
CA ILE A 16 37.12 -12.95 -2.65
C ILE A 16 38.08 -13.27 -1.48
N ASP A 17 39.25 -12.63 -1.45
CA ASP A 17 40.26 -12.79 -0.40
C ASP A 17 40.21 -11.58 0.53
N TYR A 18 39.31 -11.63 1.51
CA TYR A 18 39.10 -10.56 2.47
C TYR A 18 38.56 -11.09 3.80
N ASP A 19 38.73 -10.27 4.84
CA ASP A 19 38.08 -10.43 6.13
C ASP A 19 37.14 -9.24 6.39
N VAL A 20 35.87 -9.53 6.64
CA VAL A 20 34.87 -8.55 7.10
C VAL A 20 34.72 -8.69 8.61
N ILE A 21 34.99 -7.59 9.32
CA ILE A 21 34.91 -7.56 10.78
C ILE A 21 33.64 -6.83 11.20
N ARG A 22 32.81 -7.48 12.02
CA ARG A 22 31.63 -6.89 12.66
C ARG A 22 31.72 -7.09 14.17
N LYS A 23 31.97 -6.00 14.89
CA LYS A 23 32.27 -6.03 16.34
C LYS A 23 33.44 -6.99 16.61
N ASP A 24 33.19 -8.09 17.30
CA ASP A 24 34.20 -9.03 17.77
C ASP A 24 34.28 -10.30 16.88
N LEU A 25 33.54 -10.31 15.76
CA LEU A 25 33.46 -11.43 14.83
C LEU A 25 34.11 -11.06 13.49
N THR A 26 34.91 -11.98 12.97
CA THR A 26 35.54 -11.89 11.65
C THR A 26 34.93 -12.93 10.74
N TYR A 27 34.57 -12.52 9.53
CA TYR A 27 33.96 -13.35 8.49
C TYR A 27 34.84 -13.30 7.24
N ASN A 28 35.27 -14.45 6.75
CA ASN A 28 35.79 -14.55 5.39
C ASN A 28 34.64 -14.54 4.36
N TYR A 29 34.95 -14.61 3.06
CA TYR A 29 33.95 -14.59 1.98
C TYR A 29 32.83 -15.61 2.18
N ASP A 30 33.15 -16.91 2.34
CA ASP A 30 32.16 -17.98 2.45
C ASP A 30 31.30 -17.83 3.72
N GLN A 31 31.91 -17.43 4.84
CA GLN A 31 31.22 -17.19 6.09
C GLN A 31 30.26 -16.00 6.02
N LEU A 32 30.67 -14.92 5.34
CA LEU A 32 29.82 -13.75 5.14
C LEU A 32 28.64 -14.08 4.21
N GLN A 33 28.87 -14.82 3.13
CA GLN A 33 27.83 -15.29 2.22
C GLN A 33 26.83 -16.20 2.93
N SER A 34 27.31 -17.16 3.73
CA SER A 34 26.44 -18.01 4.56
C SER A 34 25.63 -17.18 5.56
N TYR A 35 26.24 -16.18 6.20
CA TYR A 35 25.54 -15.31 7.14
C TYR A 35 24.44 -14.47 6.46
N ILE A 36 24.71 -13.94 5.27
CA ILE A 36 23.72 -13.22 4.45
C ILE A 36 22.60 -14.17 4.00
N PHE A 37 22.96 -15.37 3.55
CA PHE A 37 22.01 -16.40 3.15
C PHE A 37 21.10 -16.78 4.31
N ASP A 38 21.65 -17.03 5.51
CA ASP A 38 20.89 -17.35 6.72
C ASP A 38 19.93 -16.22 7.11
N LEU A 39 20.37 -14.95 7.02
CA LEU A 39 19.50 -13.81 7.28
C LEU A 39 18.33 -13.72 6.29
N ASN A 40 18.59 -13.95 5.01
CA ASN A 40 17.56 -14.01 3.97
C ASN A 40 16.65 -15.24 4.14
N GLU A 41 17.21 -16.36 4.56
CA GLU A 41 16.51 -17.61 4.85
C GLU A 41 15.53 -17.46 6.01
N VAL A 42 15.95 -16.74 7.04
CA VAL A 42 15.11 -16.46 8.19
C VAL A 42 14.06 -15.40 7.83
N ALA A 43 14.38 -14.43 6.96
CA ALA A 43 13.44 -13.41 6.53
C ALA A 43 12.15 -13.98 5.92
N TYR A 44 12.24 -15.05 5.10
CA TYR A 44 11.04 -15.68 4.53
C TYR A 44 10.24 -16.52 5.55
N LYS A 45 10.87 -16.95 6.65
CA LYS A 45 10.23 -17.71 7.75
C LYS A 45 9.56 -16.80 8.77
N LEU A 46 9.87 -15.50 8.75
CA LEU A 46 9.33 -14.50 9.66
C LEU A 46 7.93 -14.05 9.18
N THR A 47 6.89 -14.48 9.89
CA THR A 47 5.49 -14.11 9.62
C THR A 47 4.94 -13.12 10.64
N GLY A 48 3.85 -12.41 10.30
CA GLY A 48 3.12 -11.56 11.27
C GLY A 48 3.52 -10.09 11.30
N PHE A 49 4.32 -9.64 10.33
CA PHE A 49 4.61 -8.22 10.14
C PHE A 49 3.45 -7.55 9.39
N THR A 50 3.08 -6.35 9.81
CA THR A 50 2.04 -5.57 9.14
C THR A 50 2.48 -4.12 9.07
N ILE A 51 2.38 -3.53 7.88
CA ILE A 51 2.57 -2.09 7.70
C ILE A 51 1.24 -1.41 7.97
N LYS A 52 1.19 -0.53 8.98
CA LYS A 52 0.03 0.33 9.23
C LYS A 52 0.28 1.72 8.66
N SER A 53 0.00 1.88 7.39
CA SER A 53 0.13 3.15 6.70
C SER A 53 -0.82 4.21 7.25
N GLU A 54 -0.39 5.47 7.22
CA GLU A 54 -1.23 6.61 7.60
C GLU A 54 -2.05 7.10 6.40
N LEU A 55 -3.38 7.11 6.55
CA LEU A 55 -4.31 7.59 5.51
C LEU A 55 -5.33 8.55 6.11
N SER A 56 -5.96 9.38 5.29
CA SER A 56 -7.20 10.05 5.70
C SER A 56 -8.32 9.02 5.87
N ARG A 57 -9.35 9.32 6.67
CA ARG A 57 -10.53 8.46 6.79
C ARG A 57 -11.09 8.07 5.42
N ARG A 58 -11.27 9.04 4.52
CA ARG A 58 -11.77 8.80 3.17
C ARG A 58 -10.91 7.80 2.39
N ARG A 59 -9.59 8.01 2.34
CA ARG A 59 -8.66 7.12 1.62
C ARG A 59 -8.69 5.70 2.19
N ALA A 60 -8.68 5.57 3.52
CA ALA A 60 -8.76 4.28 4.17
C ALA A 60 -10.07 3.53 3.85
N LEU A 61 -11.19 4.25 3.73
CA LEU A 61 -12.46 3.66 3.31
C LEU A 61 -12.49 3.30 1.83
N ILE A 62 -11.94 4.15 0.95
CA ILE A 62 -11.80 3.86 -0.49
C ILE A 62 -11.10 2.52 -0.68
N VAL A 63 -9.99 2.29 0.02
CA VAL A 63 -9.25 1.01 -0.06
C VAL A 63 -10.15 -0.18 0.24
N ILE A 64 -10.84 -0.19 1.38
CA ILE A 64 -11.70 -1.33 1.75
C ILE A 64 -12.86 -1.51 0.76
N LEU A 65 -13.41 -0.41 0.23
CA LEU A 65 -14.45 -0.46 -0.79
C LEU A 65 -13.93 -1.00 -2.13
N GLN A 66 -12.71 -0.61 -2.50
CA GLN A 66 -12.03 -1.04 -3.72
C GLN A 66 -11.81 -2.55 -3.69
N GLU A 67 -11.13 -3.05 -2.66
CA GLU A 67 -10.80 -4.47 -2.49
C GLU A 67 -12.02 -5.39 -2.55
N LYS A 68 -13.10 -4.97 -1.89
CA LYS A 68 -14.28 -5.83 -1.71
C LYS A 68 -15.30 -5.71 -2.83
N TYR A 69 -15.37 -4.55 -3.48
CA TYR A 69 -16.52 -4.22 -4.30
C TYR A 69 -16.17 -3.64 -5.67
N PHE A 70 -14.90 -3.57 -6.10
CA PHE A 70 -14.54 -2.99 -7.40
C PHE A 70 -15.33 -3.61 -8.58
N LYS A 71 -15.54 -4.94 -8.57
CA LYS A 71 -16.25 -5.69 -9.62
C LYS A 71 -17.72 -5.31 -9.83
N PHE A 72 -18.37 -4.67 -8.85
CA PHE A 72 -19.76 -4.24 -8.99
C PHE A 72 -19.84 -2.90 -9.74
N ASN A 73 -20.79 -2.77 -10.66
CA ASN A 73 -20.99 -1.51 -11.40
C ASN A 73 -21.73 -0.47 -10.54
N SER A 74 -22.47 -0.93 -9.55
CA SER A 74 -23.21 -0.12 -8.59
C SER A 74 -23.18 -0.74 -7.20
N TYR A 75 -23.11 0.09 -6.17
CA TYR A 75 -23.22 -0.38 -4.78
C TYR A 75 -24.61 -0.87 -4.40
N ASN A 76 -25.63 -0.65 -5.23
CA ASN A 76 -26.97 -1.21 -5.00
C ASN A 76 -27.05 -2.71 -5.37
N GLU A 77 -26.05 -3.26 -6.05
CA GLU A 77 -26.01 -4.68 -6.44
C GLU A 77 -25.69 -5.61 -5.26
N VAL A 78 -25.25 -5.05 -4.13
CA VAL A 78 -24.81 -5.79 -2.95
C VAL A 78 -25.18 -5.04 -1.68
N ASP A 79 -25.55 -5.77 -0.63
CA ASP A 79 -25.79 -5.15 0.68
C ASP A 79 -24.46 -4.83 1.37
N ILE A 80 -24.14 -3.54 1.48
CA ILE A 80 -22.88 -3.05 2.05
C ILE A 80 -23.11 -2.55 3.45
N ASN A 81 -22.64 -3.33 4.43
CA ASN A 81 -22.53 -2.86 5.80
C ASN A 81 -21.36 -1.88 5.94
N PHE A 82 -21.66 -0.58 5.84
CA PHE A 82 -20.64 0.47 5.85
C PHE A 82 -19.94 0.64 7.21
N ASP A 83 -20.59 0.27 8.32
CA ASP A 83 -19.94 0.23 9.64
C ASP A 83 -18.84 -0.84 9.69
N ASN A 84 -19.04 -1.98 9.00
CA ASN A 84 -18.02 -2.99 8.87
C ASN A 84 -16.84 -2.50 8.01
N VAL A 85 -17.11 -1.78 6.92
CA VAL A 85 -16.07 -1.11 6.10
C VAL A 85 -15.25 -0.15 6.95
N GLU A 86 -15.91 0.68 7.75
CA GLU A 86 -15.27 1.60 8.70
C GLU A 86 -14.41 0.87 9.74
N LYS A 87 -14.93 -0.22 10.33
CA LYS A 87 -14.18 -1.03 11.31
C LYS A 87 -12.90 -1.61 10.70
N LEU A 88 -13.00 -2.21 9.51
CA LEU A 88 -11.86 -2.79 8.80
C LEU A 88 -10.82 -1.73 8.45
N SER A 89 -11.27 -0.57 7.95
CA SER A 89 -10.37 0.54 7.60
C SER A 89 -9.55 1.05 8.80
N LYS A 90 -10.12 1.03 10.01
CA LYS A 90 -9.42 1.41 11.26
C LYS A 90 -8.48 0.35 11.79
N GLN A 91 -8.78 -0.92 11.51
CA GLN A 91 -7.90 -2.02 11.89
C GLN A 91 -6.61 -1.99 11.06
N ARG A 92 -6.73 -1.75 9.75
CA ARG A 92 -5.62 -1.78 8.80
C ARG A 92 -4.82 -0.49 8.74
N PHE A 93 -5.47 0.68 8.81
CA PHE A 93 -4.79 1.98 8.63
C PHE A 93 -4.80 2.85 9.88
N LYS A 94 -3.74 3.63 10.06
CA LYS A 94 -3.71 4.71 11.05
C LYS A 94 -4.38 5.96 10.45
N GLN A 95 -5.63 6.19 10.82
CA GLN A 95 -6.43 7.26 10.21
C GLN A 95 -6.16 8.65 10.81
N LYS A 96 -5.80 9.60 9.94
CA LYS A 96 -5.79 11.05 10.21
C LYS A 96 -7.14 11.67 9.82
N ASN A 97 -7.57 12.71 10.53
CA ASN A 97 -8.85 13.41 10.35
C ASN A 97 -10.09 12.50 10.48
N ARG A 98 -10.47 12.19 11.73
CA ARG A 98 -11.63 11.34 12.07
C ARG A 98 -12.97 12.05 11.98
N ASP A 99 -13.04 13.19 11.30
CA ASP A 99 -14.31 13.91 11.14
C ASP A 99 -15.29 13.02 10.37
N LYS A 100 -16.42 12.74 11.00
CA LYS A 100 -17.47 11.83 10.51
C LYS A 100 -18.62 12.59 9.84
N ILE A 101 -18.50 13.90 9.68
CA ILE A 101 -19.58 14.68 9.06
C ILE A 101 -19.76 14.30 7.57
N LYS A 102 -18.71 13.84 6.88
CA LYS A 102 -18.73 13.48 5.45
C LYS A 102 -18.28 12.05 5.21
N PHE A 103 -18.59 11.52 4.02
CA PHE A 103 -18.20 10.17 3.58
C PHE A 103 -18.85 9.08 4.44
N ASN A 104 -20.18 9.08 4.46
CA ASN A 104 -20.99 8.22 5.32
C ASN A 104 -21.74 7.13 4.55
N SER A 105 -21.54 7.07 3.24
CA SER A 105 -21.99 5.97 2.39
C SER A 105 -20.89 5.52 1.42
N PRO A 106 -20.99 4.30 0.86
CA PRO A 106 -20.09 3.83 -0.19
C PRO A 106 -20.02 4.80 -1.36
N GLN A 107 -21.17 5.24 -1.87
CA GLN A 107 -21.26 6.09 -3.06
C GLN A 107 -20.67 7.49 -2.83
N GLU A 108 -20.83 8.07 -1.64
CA GLU A 108 -20.18 9.35 -1.31
C GLU A 108 -18.66 9.23 -1.17
N THR A 109 -18.21 8.08 -0.68
CA THR A 109 -16.80 7.85 -0.35
C THR A 109 -15.99 7.56 -1.60
N HIS A 110 -16.47 6.62 -2.40
CA HIS A 110 -15.83 6.09 -3.60
C HIS A 110 -16.87 5.87 -4.73
N PRO A 111 -17.31 6.94 -5.41
CA PRO A 111 -18.40 6.81 -6.39
C PRO A 111 -18.03 5.87 -7.54
N LYS A 112 -18.93 4.94 -7.91
CA LYS A 112 -18.71 4.05 -9.07
C LYS A 112 -18.62 4.77 -10.41
N ASN A 113 -19.27 5.93 -10.52
CA ASN A 113 -19.13 6.83 -11.65
C ASN A 113 -18.83 8.24 -11.11
N PRO A 114 -17.54 8.59 -10.94
CA PRO A 114 -17.12 9.87 -10.37
C PRO A 114 -17.59 11.07 -11.19
N PHE A 115 -17.48 11.01 -12.52
CA PHE A 115 -17.93 12.10 -13.41
C PHE A 115 -19.41 12.41 -13.21
N ARG A 116 -20.26 11.37 -13.16
CA ARG A 116 -21.69 11.55 -12.91
C ARG A 116 -21.99 12.00 -11.49
N TYR A 117 -21.26 11.49 -10.50
CA TYR A 117 -21.51 11.80 -9.09
C TYR A 117 -21.17 13.26 -8.76
N TYR A 118 -20.02 13.75 -9.24
CA TYR A 118 -19.57 15.11 -8.99
C TYR A 118 -20.21 16.13 -9.93
N GLY A 119 -20.53 15.75 -11.17
CA GLY A 119 -21.12 16.64 -12.15
C GLY A 119 -20.28 17.91 -12.31
N ASP A 120 -20.89 19.05 -11.98
CA ASP A 120 -20.24 20.37 -12.08
C ASP A 120 -19.37 20.74 -10.86
N ASP A 121 -19.37 19.96 -9.78
CA ASP A 121 -18.52 20.19 -8.60
C ASP A 121 -17.06 19.74 -8.85
N MET A 122 -16.37 20.53 -9.67
CA MET A 122 -14.99 20.29 -10.07
C MET A 122 -14.01 20.34 -8.88
N ASN A 123 -14.35 21.07 -7.82
CA ASN A 123 -13.47 21.16 -6.66
C ASN A 123 -13.51 19.85 -5.84
N SER A 124 -14.69 19.31 -5.57
CA SER A 124 -14.81 18.02 -4.91
C SER A 124 -14.31 16.87 -5.79
N PHE A 125 -14.52 16.95 -7.11
CA PHE A 125 -13.95 16.02 -8.07
C PHE A 125 -12.42 16.00 -8.02
N ARG A 126 -11.77 17.18 -8.03
CA ARG A 126 -10.31 17.29 -7.90
C ARG A 126 -9.80 16.63 -6.62
N HIS A 127 -10.44 16.88 -5.47
CA HIS A 127 -10.04 16.26 -4.21
C HIS A 127 -10.26 14.75 -4.18
N TYR A 128 -11.26 14.25 -4.89
CA TYR A 128 -11.42 12.82 -5.08
C TYR A 128 -10.29 12.26 -5.94
N ARG A 129 -9.96 12.90 -7.07
CA ARG A 129 -8.84 12.49 -7.92
C ARG A 129 -7.51 12.46 -7.16
N GLU A 130 -7.20 13.48 -6.36
CA GLU A 130 -6.03 13.50 -5.46
C GLU A 130 -6.06 12.39 -4.39
N ALA A 131 -7.25 11.91 -4.02
CA ALA A 131 -7.38 10.78 -3.12
C ALA A 131 -7.03 9.46 -3.84
N ILE A 132 -7.49 9.30 -5.07
CA ILE A 132 -7.23 8.13 -5.92
C ILE A 132 -5.77 8.08 -6.36
N GLU A 133 -5.19 9.21 -6.77
CA GLU A 133 -3.78 9.34 -7.19
C GLU A 133 -2.82 8.71 -6.18
N LEU A 134 -2.94 9.08 -4.91
CA LEU A 134 -2.05 8.57 -3.87
C LEU A 134 -2.13 7.04 -3.75
N LEU A 135 -3.33 6.49 -3.89
CA LEU A 135 -3.55 5.04 -3.81
C LEU A 135 -3.03 4.33 -5.06
N ALA A 136 -3.22 4.93 -6.24
CA ALA A 136 -2.75 4.41 -7.52
C ALA A 136 -1.23 4.51 -7.71
N CYS A 137 -0.54 5.45 -7.04
CA CYS A 137 0.93 5.56 -7.12
C CYS A 137 1.65 4.41 -6.40
N MET A 138 1.04 3.81 -5.37
CA MET A 138 1.62 2.72 -4.59
C MET A 138 0.54 1.69 -4.22
N PRO A 139 -0.08 1.02 -5.21
CA PRO A 139 -1.23 0.14 -4.96
C PRO A 139 -0.84 -1.01 -4.04
N ASP A 140 0.34 -1.61 -4.22
CA ASP A 140 0.85 -2.71 -3.40
C ASP A 140 1.02 -2.35 -1.91
N LEU A 141 1.15 -1.07 -1.58
CA LEU A 141 1.27 -0.59 -0.20
C LEU A 141 -0.09 -0.46 0.48
N TYR A 142 -1.16 -0.26 -0.29
CA TYR A 142 -2.46 0.13 0.24
C TYR A 142 -3.56 -0.89 -0.05
N ILE A 143 -3.49 -1.64 -1.15
CA ILE A 143 -4.57 -2.48 -1.66
C ILE A 143 -4.14 -3.94 -1.62
N ASP A 144 -4.91 -4.75 -0.91
CA ASP A 144 -4.78 -6.20 -0.92
C ASP A 144 -5.57 -6.76 -2.11
N GLY A 145 -4.87 -7.41 -3.05
CA GLY A 145 -5.45 -8.04 -4.22
C GLY A 145 -5.07 -7.34 -5.52
N GLU A 146 -4.37 -8.08 -6.38
CA GLU A 146 -3.79 -7.61 -7.65
C GLU A 146 -4.84 -6.93 -8.54
N GLU A 147 -5.94 -7.62 -8.86
CA GLU A 147 -7.01 -7.07 -9.71
C GLU A 147 -7.62 -5.76 -9.17
N ALA A 148 -7.74 -5.63 -7.85
CA ALA A 148 -8.30 -4.41 -7.24
C ALA A 148 -7.30 -3.25 -7.26
N GLY A 149 -6.00 -3.57 -7.17
CA GLY A 149 -4.89 -2.64 -7.35
C GLY A 149 -4.77 -2.15 -8.78
N GLU A 150 -4.92 -3.05 -9.76
CA GLU A 150 -4.98 -2.68 -11.18
C GLU A 150 -6.18 -1.77 -11.47
N ASP A 151 -7.39 -2.11 -10.99
CA ASP A 151 -8.59 -1.30 -11.21
C ASP A 151 -8.48 0.12 -10.61
N ILE A 152 -7.78 0.32 -9.48
CA ILE A 152 -7.58 1.67 -8.93
C ILE A 152 -6.67 2.52 -9.82
N VAL A 153 -5.68 1.89 -10.47
CA VAL A 153 -4.75 2.55 -11.40
C VAL A 153 -5.50 2.94 -12.67
N GLU A 154 -6.25 2.01 -13.26
CA GLU A 154 -7.09 2.29 -14.43
C GLU A 154 -8.15 3.37 -14.12
N LEU A 155 -8.72 3.37 -12.92
CA LEU A 155 -9.60 4.44 -12.48
C LEU A 155 -8.87 5.79 -12.45
N TYR A 156 -7.68 5.85 -11.85
CA TYR A 156 -6.90 7.09 -11.82
C TYR A 156 -6.63 7.64 -13.22
N GLU A 157 -6.23 6.78 -14.16
CA GLU A 157 -5.97 7.15 -15.56
C GLU A 157 -7.23 7.72 -16.23
N ARG A 158 -8.39 7.08 -16.04
CA ARG A 158 -9.68 7.58 -16.54
C ARG A 158 -10.05 8.95 -15.99
N LEU A 159 -9.62 9.29 -14.76
CA LEU A 159 -9.91 10.58 -14.11
C LEU A 159 -8.96 11.71 -14.55
N GLN A 160 -7.95 11.43 -15.38
CA GLN A 160 -7.06 12.46 -15.94
C GLN A 160 -7.63 13.16 -17.17
N VAL A 161 -8.72 12.62 -17.74
CA VAL A 161 -9.40 13.15 -18.94
C VAL A 161 -10.09 14.47 -18.66
#